data_AF-A0A382QZ34-F1
#
_entry.id   AF-A0A382QZ34-F1
#
_cell.length_a   1.000
_cell.length_b   1.000
_cell.length_c   1.000
_cell.angle_alpha   90.00
_cell.angle_beta   90.00
_cell.angle_gamma   90.00
#
_symmetry.space_group_name_H-M   'P 1'
#
loop_
_entity.id
_entity.type
_entity.pdbx_description
1 polymer ?
#
loop_
_entity_poly.entity_id
_entity_poly.type
_entity_poly.pdbx_seq_one_letter_code
_entity_poly.pdbx_strand_id
1 'polypeptide(L)'
;MANRYKPDSEVYLRAADLLGLGPEQVMMVAAHNSDLLAAQSVDFRTAFVYRAEEYGPSQSTDLKPNYSIDIAAMDFKDLAGQLGA
;
A
#
# COMPACT_ATOMS: atom_id res chain seq x y z
N MET A 1 -10.56 -15.98 8.28
CA MET A 1 -9.87 -15.23 7.20
C MET A 1 -10.94 -14.50 6.37
N ALA A 2 -10.58 -13.49 5.58
CA ALA A 2 -11.56 -12.70 4.84
C ALA A 2 -12.29 -13.47 3.72
N ASN A 3 -11.70 -14.56 3.17
CA ASN A 3 -12.28 -15.33 2.06
C ASN A 3 -12.66 -14.48 0.81
N ARG A 4 -11.95 -13.38 0.61
CA ARG A 4 -12.07 -12.42 -0.50
C ARG A 4 -10.70 -12.15 -1.10
N TYR A 5 -10.69 -11.54 -2.29
CA TYR A 5 -9.49 -11.02 -2.92
C TYR A 5 -9.52 -9.49 -2.94
N LYS A 6 -8.34 -8.88 -2.88
CA LYS A 6 -8.18 -7.44 -3.15
C LYS A 6 -8.73 -7.15 -4.57
N PRO A 7 -9.39 -6.00 -4.79
CA PRO A 7 -9.49 -4.83 -3.92
C PRO A 7 -10.74 -4.82 -2.99
N ASP A 8 -11.33 -5.96 -2.68
CA ASP A 8 -12.48 -6.01 -1.75
C ASP A 8 -12.09 -5.47 -0.36
N SER A 9 -12.87 -4.51 0.16
CA SER A 9 -12.61 -3.81 1.42
C SER A 9 -12.53 -4.76 2.62
N GLU A 10 -13.23 -5.89 2.58
CA GLU A 10 -13.24 -6.90 3.64
C GLU A 10 -11.84 -7.49 3.87
N VAL A 11 -10.99 -7.54 2.83
CA VAL A 11 -9.60 -8.03 2.96
C VAL A 11 -8.78 -7.13 3.88
N TYR A 12 -8.91 -5.81 3.72
CA TYR A 12 -8.15 -4.81 4.48
C TYR A 12 -8.73 -4.66 5.89
N LEU A 13 -10.04 -4.51 6.02
CA LEU A 13 -10.71 -4.37 7.32
C LEU A 13 -10.47 -5.59 8.21
N ARG A 14 -10.48 -6.81 7.63
CA ARG A 14 -10.16 -8.01 8.39
C ARG A 14 -8.70 -8.06 8.84
N ALA A 15 -7.77 -7.48 8.06
CA ALA A 15 -6.37 -7.39 8.49
C ALA A 15 -6.21 -6.48 9.71
N ALA A 16 -6.85 -5.31 9.72
CA ALA A 16 -6.86 -4.40 10.87
C ALA A 16 -7.49 -5.06 12.11
N ASP A 17 -8.64 -5.72 11.95
CA ASP A 17 -9.33 -6.44 13.02
C ASP A 17 -8.47 -7.55 13.63
N LEU A 18 -7.77 -8.35 12.80
CA LEU A 18 -6.85 -9.38 13.29
C LEU A 18 -5.64 -8.82 14.05
N LEU A 19 -5.21 -7.60 13.73
CA LEU A 19 -4.15 -6.90 14.44
C LEU A 19 -4.65 -6.20 15.71
N GLY A 20 -5.96 -6.10 15.91
CA GLY A 20 -6.57 -5.36 17.01
C GLY A 20 -6.33 -3.85 16.92
N LEU A 21 -6.22 -3.31 15.71
CA LEU A 21 -5.93 -1.90 15.42
C LEU A 21 -7.09 -1.24 14.68
N GLY A 22 -7.25 0.07 14.88
CA GLY A 22 -8.08 0.91 14.01
C GLY A 22 -7.48 0.97 12.60
N PRO A 23 -8.29 1.07 11.53
CA PRO A 23 -7.78 1.14 10.16
C PRO A 23 -6.74 2.26 9.95
N GLU A 24 -6.93 3.42 10.58
CA GLU A 24 -6.04 4.58 10.54
C GLU A 24 -4.67 4.36 11.19
N GLN A 25 -4.53 3.29 11.96
CA GLN A 25 -3.29 2.86 12.63
C GLN A 25 -2.53 1.83 11.81
N VAL A 26 -3.08 1.39 10.67
CA VAL A 26 -2.46 0.40 9.77
C VAL A 26 -1.99 1.10 8.50
N MET A 27 -0.78 0.76 8.04
CA MET A 27 -0.25 1.23 6.76
C MET A 27 -0.21 0.08 5.75
N MET A 28 -0.84 0.27 4.60
CA MET A 28 -0.61 -0.56 3.42
C MET A 28 0.65 -0.08 2.70
N VAL A 29 1.59 -1.00 2.47
CA VAL A 29 2.80 -0.75 1.68
C VAL A 29 2.74 -1.58 0.41
N ALA A 30 2.70 -0.95 -0.75
CA ALA A 30 2.54 -1.66 -2.03
C ALA A 30 3.22 -0.92 -3.20
N ALA A 31 3.51 -1.68 -4.27
CA ALA A 31 3.98 -1.10 -5.53
C ALA A 31 2.84 -0.72 -6.47
N HIS A 32 1.61 -1.17 -6.20
CA HIS A 32 0.47 -1.00 -7.09
C HIS A 32 -0.48 0.09 -6.59
N ASN A 33 -0.76 1.10 -7.42
CA ASN A 33 -1.62 2.23 -7.03
C ASN A 33 -3.06 1.79 -6.72
N SER A 34 -3.59 0.82 -7.45
CA SER A 34 -4.95 0.32 -7.23
C SER A 34 -5.12 -0.30 -5.83
N ASP A 35 -4.09 -0.97 -5.33
CA ASP A 35 -4.08 -1.59 -4.01
C ASP A 35 -4.04 -0.54 -2.90
N LEU A 36 -3.24 0.51 -3.10
CA LEU A 36 -3.14 1.64 -2.17
C LEU A 36 -4.44 2.45 -2.13
N LEU A 37 -5.08 2.69 -3.27
CA LEU A 37 -6.39 3.37 -3.32
C LEU A 37 -7.48 2.56 -2.61
N ALA A 38 -7.49 1.24 -2.76
CA ALA A 38 -8.44 0.38 -2.06
C ALA A 38 -8.19 0.38 -0.53
N ALA A 39 -6.94 0.31 -0.09
CA ALA A 39 -6.59 0.43 1.32
C ALA A 39 -6.99 1.82 1.90
N GLN A 40 -6.70 2.89 1.16
CA GLN A 40 -7.08 4.25 1.56
C GLN A 40 -8.60 4.42 1.69
N SER A 41 -9.41 3.71 0.87
CA SER A 41 -10.87 3.78 0.96
C SER A 41 -11.45 3.23 2.27
N VAL A 42 -10.64 2.49 3.05
CA VAL A 42 -10.96 2.02 4.39
C VAL A 42 -10.10 2.68 5.46
N ASP A 43 -9.59 3.89 5.18
CA ASP A 43 -8.81 4.74 6.09
C ASP A 43 -7.40 4.24 6.46
N PHE A 44 -6.87 3.22 5.77
CA PHE A 44 -5.47 2.85 5.97
C PHE A 44 -4.55 3.99 5.53
N ARG A 45 -3.42 4.13 6.23
CA ARG A 45 -2.25 4.85 5.71
C ARG A 45 -1.66 4.11 4.51
N THR A 46 -0.94 4.81 3.65
CA THR A 46 -0.46 4.28 2.37
C THR A 46 0.98 4.65 2.11
N ALA A 47 1.79 3.65 1.73
CA ALA A 47 3.15 3.86 1.24
C ALA A 47 3.34 3.16 -0.12
N PHE A 48 3.69 3.94 -1.12
CA PHE A 48 4.10 3.45 -2.42
C PHE A 48 5.58 3.10 -2.41
N VAL A 49 5.94 1.90 -2.88
CA VAL A 49 7.33 1.49 -3.07
C VAL A 49 7.59 1.22 -4.54
N TYR A 50 8.51 1.97 -5.12
CA TYR A 50 8.82 1.91 -6.54
C TYR A 50 9.39 0.55 -6.98
N ARG A 51 8.78 -0.05 -8.01
CA ARG A 51 9.21 -1.30 -8.65
C ARG A 51 9.13 -1.18 -10.17
N ALA A 52 10.14 -0.55 -10.78
CA ALA A 52 10.17 -0.25 -12.21
C ALA A 52 10.20 -1.48 -13.14
N GLU A 53 10.68 -2.60 -12.62
CA GLU A 53 10.99 -3.81 -13.40
C GLU A 53 10.23 -5.04 -12.90
N GLU A 54 9.14 -4.87 -12.15
CA GLU A 54 8.29 -5.99 -11.71
C GLU A 54 7.77 -6.81 -12.89
N TYR A 55 7.37 -6.11 -13.98
CA TYR A 55 6.94 -6.72 -15.23
C TYR A 55 8.01 -6.66 -16.33
N GLY A 56 9.27 -6.41 -15.94
CA GLY A 56 10.41 -6.27 -16.85
C GLY A 56 10.59 -4.86 -17.44
N PRO A 57 11.58 -4.67 -18.34
CA PRO A 57 12.05 -3.35 -18.78
C PRO A 57 11.02 -2.50 -19.56
N SER A 58 9.91 -3.12 -19.99
CA SER A 58 8.85 -2.45 -20.74
C SER A 58 7.62 -2.14 -19.89
N GLN A 59 7.72 -2.25 -18.56
CA GLN A 59 6.65 -1.86 -17.66
C GLN A 59 6.24 -0.40 -17.89
N SER A 60 4.94 -0.16 -17.97
CA SER A 60 4.37 1.17 -18.23
C SER A 60 3.36 1.62 -17.17
N THR A 61 3.05 0.75 -16.20
CA THR A 61 2.13 0.99 -15.10
C THR A 61 2.88 1.09 -13.78
N ASP A 62 2.27 1.78 -12.81
CA ASP A 62 2.80 1.85 -11.44
C ASP A 62 4.26 2.35 -11.36
N LEU A 63 4.64 3.25 -12.27
CA LEU A 63 5.95 3.89 -12.28
C LEU A 63 5.99 5.20 -11.47
N LYS A 64 4.84 5.62 -10.94
CA LYS A 64 4.69 6.79 -10.09
C LYS A 64 3.52 6.60 -9.13
N PRO A 65 3.58 7.19 -7.93
CA PRO A 65 2.46 7.19 -7.00
C PRO A 65 1.32 8.06 -7.52
N ASN A 66 0.09 7.72 -7.12
CA ASN A 66 -1.04 8.64 -7.11
C ASN A 66 -0.80 9.76 -6.09
N TYR A 67 -1.32 10.96 -6.35
CA TYR A 67 -1.16 12.14 -5.50
C TYR A 67 -1.78 11.99 -4.10
N SER A 68 -2.69 11.04 -3.89
CA SER A 68 -3.36 10.83 -2.60
C SER A 68 -2.57 9.98 -1.61
N ILE A 69 -1.42 9.41 -2.00
CA ILE A 69 -0.65 8.48 -1.16
C ILE A 69 0.17 9.24 -0.10
N ASP A 70 0.23 8.73 1.13
CA ASP A 70 0.92 9.41 2.25
C ASP A 70 2.44 9.46 2.06
N ILE A 71 3.06 8.33 1.67
CA ILE A 71 4.51 8.21 1.48
C ILE A 71 4.83 7.59 0.12
N ALA A 72 5.80 8.16 -0.59
CA ALA A 72 6.40 7.53 -1.76
C ALA A 72 7.88 7.26 -1.49
N ALA A 73 8.30 6.01 -1.70
CA ALA A 73 9.65 5.56 -1.43
C ALA A 73 10.25 4.80 -2.62
N MET A 74 11.56 4.93 -2.79
CA MET A 74 12.32 4.26 -3.84
C MET A 74 12.57 2.77 -3.52
N ASP A 75 12.72 2.45 -2.24
CA ASP A 75 12.87 1.09 -1.73
C ASP A 75 12.47 1.04 -0.24
N PHE A 76 12.63 -0.12 0.40
CA PHE A 76 12.30 -0.26 1.82
C PHE A 76 13.27 0.43 2.78
N LYS A 77 14.51 0.73 2.38
CA LYS A 77 15.45 1.49 3.21
C LYS A 77 15.05 2.96 3.25
N ASP A 78 14.69 3.50 2.08
CA ASP A 78 14.14 4.85 1.96
C ASP A 78 12.84 4.98 2.77
N LEU A 79 11.90 4.02 2.61
CA LEU A 79 10.68 3.99 3.42
C LEU A 79 10.98 3.98 4.93
N ALA A 80 11.91 3.13 5.38
CA ALA A 80 12.30 3.07 6.78
C ALA A 80 12.88 4.41 7.28
N GLY A 81 13.74 5.06 6.47
CA GLY A 81 14.29 6.37 6.78
C GLY A 81 13.22 7.47 6.88
N GLN A 82 12.22 7.45 6.00
CA GLN A 82 11.09 8.39 6.06
C GLN A 82 10.17 8.15 7.28
N LEU A 83 10.09 6.91 7.77
CA LEU A 83 9.38 6.55 9.00
C LEU A 83 10.19 6.83 10.28
N GLY A 84 11.45 7.27 10.16
CA GLY A 84 12.30 7.65 11.29
C GLY A 84 13.00 6.48 11.99
N ALA A 85 13.24 5.37 11.29
CA ALA A 85 14.00 4.22 11.79
C ALA A 85 15.53 4.46 11.82
#